data_AF-A0A5E8AXA5-F1
#
_entry.id   AF-A0A5E8AXA5-F1
#
_cell.length_a   1.000
_cell.length_b   1.000
_cell.length_c   1.000
_cell.angle_alpha   90.00
_cell.angle_beta   90.00
_cell.angle_gamma   90.00
#
_symmetry.space_group_name_H-M   'P 1'
#
loop_
_entity.id
_entity.type
_entity.pdbx_description
1 polymer ?
#
loop_
_entity_poly.entity_id
_entity_poly.type
_entity_poly.pdbx_seq_one_letter_code
_entity_poly.pdbx_strand_id
1 'polypeptide(L)'
;MNAINDTMSYAIDRLQQEYQRYRPAKLTLEQFTYLVQMFPSLLVSMSDGVLDKEEWDAVLRAAENLGKNLAASPDEVESLSDVYKTEFRYLIDNSERWRKKFINALNDFLKEDPTAKDLVLESMYLFANATDGISSAEQKLIDELSSRLDLNN
;
A
#
# COMPACT_ATOMS: atom_id res chain seq x y z
N MET A 1 21.86 23.30 6.45
CA MET A 1 21.04 22.68 7.51
C MET A 1 19.65 22.46 6.92
N ASN A 2 19.37 21.24 6.47
CA ASN A 2 18.11 20.86 5.83
C ASN A 2 17.13 20.38 6.90
N ALA A 3 16.33 21.29 7.46
CA ALA A 3 15.28 20.92 8.41
C ALA A 3 13.98 20.43 7.72
N ILE A 4 13.92 20.46 6.39
CA ILE A 4 12.71 20.13 5.62
C ILE A 4 12.56 18.61 5.42
N ASN A 5 13.66 17.85 5.42
CA ASN A 5 13.63 16.39 5.23
C ASN A 5 13.30 15.60 6.52
N ASP A 6 13.34 16.23 7.70
CA ASP A 6 13.15 15.52 8.98
C ASP A 6 11.66 15.29 9.33
N THR A 7 10.73 16.03 8.71
CA THR A 7 9.28 15.92 9.00
C THR A 7 8.59 14.85 8.14
N MET A 8 9.01 14.71 6.85
CA MET A 8 8.44 13.83 5.81
C MET A 8 8.18 12.39 6.26
N SER A 9 8.99 11.91 7.22
CA SER A 9 9.09 10.53 7.63
C SER A 9 8.28 10.19 8.88
N TYR A 10 7.88 11.14 9.72
CA TYR A 10 7.58 10.80 11.13
C TYR A 10 6.30 9.96 11.32
N ALA A 11 5.27 10.15 10.49
CA ALA A 11 4.07 9.30 10.56
C ALA A 11 4.34 7.88 10.05
N ILE A 12 5.02 7.75 8.91
CA ILE A 12 5.38 6.47 8.29
C ILE A 12 6.43 5.72 9.12
N ASP A 13 7.44 6.41 9.64
CA ASP A 13 8.48 5.85 10.50
C ASP A 13 7.90 5.33 11.82
N ARG A 14 7.02 6.10 12.49
CA ARG A 14 6.32 5.60 13.68
C ARG A 14 5.46 4.37 13.37
N LEU A 15 4.76 4.40 12.23
CA LEU A 15 3.99 3.25 11.77
C LEU A 15 4.90 2.04 11.51
N GLN A 16 6.05 2.24 10.87
CA GLN A 16 7.03 1.20 10.58
C GLN A 16 7.58 0.59 11.87
N GLN A 17 8.01 1.42 12.82
CA GLN A 17 8.50 0.98 14.12
C GLN A 17 7.46 0.18 14.90
N GLU A 18 6.18 0.60 14.85
CA GLU A 18 5.10 -0.16 15.46
C GLU A 18 4.85 -1.48 14.73
N TYR A 19 4.79 -1.45 13.40
CA TYR A 19 4.58 -2.60 12.54
C TYR A 19 5.66 -3.66 12.75
N GLN A 20 6.92 -3.24 12.84
CA GLN A 20 8.09 -4.10 13.05
C GLN A 20 8.08 -4.86 14.38
N ARG A 21 7.33 -4.40 15.39
CA ARG A 21 7.13 -5.15 16.64
C ARG A 21 6.32 -6.43 16.44
N TYR A 22 5.54 -6.52 15.37
CA TYR A 22 4.71 -7.67 15.04
C TYR A 22 5.20 -8.41 13.80
N ARG A 23 5.82 -7.68 12.88
CA ARG A 23 6.29 -8.17 11.57
C ARG A 23 7.69 -7.65 11.32
N PRO A 24 8.75 -8.42 11.63
CA PRO A 24 10.13 -7.99 11.42
C PRO A 24 10.52 -8.04 9.92
N ALA A 25 9.73 -7.39 9.07
CA ALA A 25 9.98 -7.25 7.65
C ALA A 25 11.22 -6.36 7.45
N LYS A 26 12.17 -6.84 6.65
CA LYS A 26 13.41 -6.13 6.32
C LYS A 26 13.18 -5.12 5.19
N LEU A 27 12.27 -4.18 5.40
CA LEU A 27 12.02 -3.07 4.48
C LEU A 27 12.75 -1.81 4.98
N THR A 28 13.39 -1.08 4.08
CA THR A 28 13.81 0.31 4.35
C THR A 28 12.58 1.19 4.58
N LEU A 29 12.77 2.41 5.10
CA LEU A 29 11.65 3.34 5.25
C LEU A 29 10.97 3.62 3.90
N GLU A 30 11.75 3.86 2.84
CA GLU A 30 11.22 4.09 1.49
C GLU A 30 10.38 2.91 1.00
N GLN A 31 10.91 1.69 1.12
CA GLN A 31 10.18 0.47 0.74
C GLN A 31 8.91 0.28 1.57
N PHE A 32 8.96 0.62 2.86
CA PHE A 32 7.78 0.58 3.73
C PHE A 32 6.76 1.67 3.35
N THR A 33 7.18 2.85 2.90
CA THR A 33 6.28 3.88 2.37
C THR A 33 5.46 3.34 1.20
N TYR A 34 6.08 2.61 0.26
CA TYR A 34 5.33 1.96 -0.83
C TYR A 34 4.35 0.91 -0.31
N LEU A 35 4.69 0.14 0.72
CA LEU A 35 3.74 -0.78 1.37
C LEU A 35 2.52 -0.03 1.93
N VAL A 36 2.73 1.15 2.51
CA VAL A 36 1.65 2.00 3.04
C VAL A 36 0.80 2.60 1.91
N GLN A 37 1.42 3.05 0.82
CA GLN A 37 0.72 3.59 -0.36
C GLN A 37 -0.14 2.54 -1.08
N MET A 38 0.27 1.28 -1.09
CA MET A 38 -0.49 0.17 -1.70
C MET A 38 -1.60 -0.38 -0.81
N PHE A 39 -1.60 -0.06 0.48
CA PHE A 39 -2.56 -0.61 1.43
C PHE A 39 -4.04 -0.29 1.09
N PRO A 40 -4.41 0.92 0.63
CA PRO A 40 -5.75 1.19 0.09
C PRO A 40 -6.17 0.21 -0.99
N SER A 41 -5.28 -0.13 -1.93
CA SER A 41 -5.56 -1.07 -3.03
C SER A 41 -5.82 -2.49 -2.51
N LEU A 42 -5.09 -2.91 -1.47
CA LEU A 42 -5.36 -4.19 -0.79
C LEU A 42 -6.75 -4.22 -0.14
N LEU A 43 -7.19 -3.10 0.46
CA LEU A 43 -8.54 -3.00 1.03
C LEU A 43 -9.62 -3.10 -0.04
N VAL A 44 -9.38 -2.46 -1.19
CA VAL A 44 -10.30 -2.49 -2.33
C VAL A 44 -10.48 -3.91 -2.85
N SER A 45 -9.39 -4.64 -3.09
CA SER A 45 -9.43 -6.04 -3.54
C SER A 45 -10.05 -7.02 -2.53
N MET A 46 -10.39 -6.58 -1.32
CA MET A 46 -11.09 -7.42 -0.32
C MET A 46 -12.55 -7.02 -0.12
N SER A 47 -13.03 -5.97 -0.79
CA SER A 47 -14.25 -5.27 -0.41
C SER A 47 -15.54 -6.03 -0.72
N ASP A 48 -15.50 -6.97 -1.65
CA ASP A 48 -16.60 -7.87 -1.99
C ASP A 48 -16.67 -9.12 -1.08
N GLY A 49 -15.65 -9.30 -0.21
CA GLY A 49 -15.56 -10.35 0.80
C GLY A 49 -14.94 -11.66 0.33
N VAL A 50 -14.52 -11.79 -0.93
CA VAL A 50 -13.86 -13.00 -1.45
C VAL A 50 -12.73 -12.60 -2.38
N LEU A 51 -11.49 -12.69 -1.89
CA LEU A 51 -10.33 -12.55 -2.77
C LEU A 51 -10.19 -13.81 -3.64
N ASP A 52 -10.59 -13.71 -4.90
CA ASP A 52 -10.48 -14.81 -5.85
C ASP A 52 -9.03 -15.02 -6.33
N LYS A 53 -8.83 -16.02 -7.19
CA LYS A 53 -7.49 -16.36 -7.66
C LYS A 53 -6.92 -15.27 -8.55
N GLU A 54 -7.74 -14.71 -9.42
CA GLU A 54 -7.37 -13.69 -10.40
C GLU A 54 -6.97 -12.37 -9.70
N GLU A 55 -7.71 -11.97 -8.67
CA GLU A 55 -7.40 -10.84 -7.80
C GLU A 55 -6.11 -11.10 -7.01
N TRP A 56 -5.96 -12.31 -6.45
CA TRP A 56 -4.72 -12.66 -5.76
C TRP A 56 -3.52 -12.64 -6.71
N ASP A 57 -3.66 -13.11 -7.94
CA ASP A 57 -2.60 -13.05 -8.95
C ASP A 57 -2.25 -11.59 -9.29
N ALA A 58 -3.20 -10.66 -9.23
CA ALA A 58 -2.93 -9.22 -9.40
C ALA A 58 -2.13 -8.65 -8.23
N VAL A 59 -2.48 -9.02 -6.99
CA VAL A 59 -1.72 -8.66 -5.78
C VAL A 59 -0.27 -9.18 -5.88
N LEU A 60 -0.09 -10.42 -6.36
CA LEU A 60 1.23 -11.01 -6.57
C LEU A 60 2.05 -10.26 -7.62
N ARG A 61 1.44 -9.90 -8.76
CA ARG A 61 2.10 -9.10 -9.80
C ARG A 61 2.53 -7.72 -9.29
N ALA A 62 1.70 -7.08 -8.47
CA ALA A 62 2.05 -5.81 -7.86
C ALA A 62 3.27 -5.93 -6.93
N ALA A 63 3.32 -6.98 -6.11
CA ALA A 63 4.47 -7.26 -5.26
C ALA A 63 5.76 -7.49 -6.07
N GLU A 64 5.68 -8.21 -7.20
CA GLU A 64 6.80 -8.41 -8.11
C GLU A 64 7.26 -7.12 -8.78
N ASN A 65 6.33 -6.24 -9.16
CA ASN A 65 6.65 -4.95 -9.73
C ASN A 65 7.35 -4.04 -8.71
N LEU A 66 6.90 -4.05 -7.46
CA LEU A 66 7.61 -3.33 -6.38
C LEU A 66 9.02 -3.88 -6.17
N GLY A 67 9.19 -5.21 -6.16
CA GLY A 67 10.52 -5.82 -6.07
C GLY A 67 11.44 -5.39 -7.19
N LYS A 68 10.95 -5.35 -8.45
CA LYS A 68 11.72 -4.89 -9.61
C LYS A 68 12.09 -3.41 -9.53
N ASN A 69 11.17 -2.57 -9.05
CA ASN A 69 11.36 -1.12 -9.05
C ASN A 69 12.20 -0.61 -7.87
N LEU A 70 12.21 -1.33 -6.74
CA LEU A 70 12.79 -0.87 -5.48
C LEU A 70 14.01 -1.66 -5.03
N ALA A 71 14.36 -2.75 -5.71
CA ALA A 71 15.59 -3.48 -5.44
C ALA A 71 16.81 -2.66 -5.86
N ALA A 72 17.88 -2.70 -5.06
CA ALA A 72 19.12 -2.00 -5.40
C ALA A 72 19.95 -2.75 -6.45
N SER A 73 19.65 -4.04 -6.67
CA SER A 73 20.30 -4.88 -7.67
C SER A 73 19.37 -5.97 -8.21
N PRO A 74 19.66 -6.55 -9.40
CA PRO A 74 18.89 -7.66 -9.95
C PRO A 74 18.77 -8.87 -9.01
N ASP A 75 19.82 -9.15 -8.23
CA ASP A 75 19.86 -10.29 -7.31
C ASP A 75 18.91 -10.11 -6.11
N GLU A 76 18.54 -8.87 -5.77
CA GLU A 76 17.61 -8.58 -4.67
C GLU A 76 16.13 -8.66 -5.09
N VAL A 77 15.83 -8.59 -6.39
CA VAL A 77 14.46 -8.46 -6.92
C VAL A 77 13.55 -9.57 -6.42
N GLU A 78 13.99 -10.83 -6.49
CA GLU A 78 13.21 -11.98 -6.04
C GLU A 78 12.94 -11.89 -4.53
N SER A 79 13.99 -11.65 -3.74
CA SER A 79 13.87 -11.55 -2.29
C SER A 79 12.95 -10.41 -1.83
N LEU A 80 13.02 -9.25 -2.48
CA LEU A 80 12.17 -8.11 -2.14
C LEU A 80 10.73 -8.34 -2.59
N SER A 81 10.52 -8.97 -3.74
CA SER A 81 9.20 -9.38 -4.22
C SER A 81 8.54 -10.33 -3.20
N ASP A 82 9.27 -11.30 -2.69
CA ASP A 82 8.77 -12.26 -1.69
C ASP A 82 8.44 -11.60 -0.36
N VAL A 83 9.21 -10.58 0.06
CA VAL A 83 8.85 -9.75 1.22
C VAL A 83 7.51 -9.06 0.97
N TYR A 84 7.33 -8.37 -0.16
CA TYR A 84 6.04 -7.71 -0.46
C TYR A 84 4.87 -8.68 -0.55
N LYS A 85 5.04 -9.85 -1.18
CA LYS A 85 4.00 -10.91 -1.23
C LYS A 85 3.58 -11.32 0.18
N THR A 86 4.57 -11.51 1.06
CA THR A 86 4.37 -11.93 2.46
C THR A 86 3.69 -10.85 3.29
N GLU A 87 4.05 -9.58 3.09
CA GLU A 87 3.46 -8.46 3.82
C GLU A 87 2.07 -8.10 3.30
N PHE A 88 1.81 -8.16 1.99
CA PHE A 88 0.48 -7.99 1.41
C PHE A 88 -0.50 -9.04 1.96
N ARG A 89 -0.11 -10.33 1.94
CA ARG A 89 -0.93 -11.40 2.52
C ARG A 89 -1.29 -11.11 3.97
N TYR A 90 -0.30 -10.73 4.79
CA TYR A 90 -0.55 -10.45 6.20
C TYR A 90 -1.47 -9.24 6.41
N LEU A 91 -1.28 -8.17 5.63
CA LEU A 91 -2.11 -6.96 5.73
C LEU A 91 -3.55 -7.22 5.30
N ILE A 92 -3.77 -8.08 4.30
CA ILE A 92 -5.09 -8.59 3.91
C ILE A 92 -5.72 -9.32 5.11
N ASP A 93 -5.03 -10.34 5.63
CA ASP A 93 -5.52 -11.19 6.72
C ASP A 93 -5.73 -10.42 8.05
N ASN A 94 -5.09 -9.27 8.22
CA ASN A 94 -5.10 -8.47 9.46
C ASN A 94 -5.55 -7.02 9.21
N SER A 95 -6.36 -6.80 8.18
CA SER A 95 -6.70 -5.46 7.70
C SER A 95 -7.41 -4.61 8.74
N GLU A 96 -8.36 -5.16 9.51
CA GLU A 96 -9.08 -4.44 10.56
C GLU A 96 -8.15 -3.79 11.59
N ARG A 97 -7.09 -4.52 11.98
CA ARG A 97 -6.11 -4.07 12.95
C ARG A 97 -5.27 -2.90 12.43
N TRP A 98 -4.91 -2.94 11.16
CA TRP A 98 -3.96 -2.00 10.56
C TRP A 98 -4.64 -0.83 9.86
N ARG A 99 -5.92 -0.98 9.47
CA ARG A 99 -6.63 -0.03 8.61
C ARG A 99 -6.53 1.40 9.09
N LYS A 100 -6.93 1.66 10.34
CA LYS A 100 -6.89 3.02 10.89
C LYS A 100 -5.48 3.61 10.90
N LYS A 101 -4.46 2.81 11.23
CA LYS A 101 -3.07 3.28 11.38
C LYS A 101 -2.43 3.58 10.03
N PHE A 102 -2.57 2.65 9.08
CA PHE A 102 -2.07 2.81 7.72
C PHE A 102 -2.74 3.99 7.01
N ILE A 103 -4.07 4.08 7.03
CA ILE A 103 -4.80 5.18 6.38
C ILE A 103 -4.47 6.54 7.01
N ASN A 104 -4.31 6.61 8.34
CA ASN A 104 -3.91 7.88 8.97
C ASN A 104 -2.49 8.28 8.60
N ALA A 105 -1.53 7.34 8.63
CA ALA A 105 -0.15 7.62 8.28
C ALA A 105 -0.03 8.02 6.80
N LEU A 106 -0.75 7.34 5.90
CA LEU A 106 -0.81 7.69 4.48
C LEU A 106 -1.40 9.07 4.27
N ASN A 107 -2.51 9.40 4.95
CA ASN A 107 -3.14 10.71 4.85
C ASN A 107 -2.20 11.84 5.26
N ASP A 108 -1.42 11.65 6.32
CA ASP A 108 -0.46 12.66 6.77
C ASP A 108 0.72 12.76 5.79
N PHE A 109 1.21 11.63 5.27
CA PHE A 109 2.20 11.60 4.20
C PHE A 109 1.74 12.35 2.94
N LEU A 110 0.51 12.13 2.46
CA LEU A 110 -0.01 12.75 1.23
C LEU A 110 -0.25 14.26 1.33
N LYS A 111 -0.39 14.81 2.55
CA LYS A 111 -0.42 16.28 2.73
C LYS A 111 0.94 16.91 2.51
N GLU A 112 2.00 16.14 2.76
CA GLU A 112 3.39 16.58 2.65
C GLU A 112 3.96 16.26 1.27
N ASP A 113 3.55 15.13 0.68
CA ASP A 113 3.85 14.75 -0.70
C ASP A 113 2.57 14.49 -1.51
N PRO A 114 1.91 15.55 -2.02
CA PRO A 114 0.73 15.41 -2.86
C PRO A 114 0.99 14.68 -4.17
N THR A 115 2.25 14.59 -4.64
CA THR A 115 2.56 13.94 -5.92
C THR A 115 2.35 12.43 -5.89
N ALA A 116 2.36 11.84 -4.69
CA ALA A 116 2.05 10.43 -4.49
C ALA A 116 0.54 10.10 -4.55
N LYS A 117 -0.35 11.10 -4.60
CA LYS A 117 -1.80 10.87 -4.66
C LYS A 117 -2.22 10.09 -5.91
N ASP A 118 -1.64 10.43 -7.06
CA ASP A 118 -1.92 9.76 -8.33
C ASP A 118 -1.60 8.26 -8.25
N LEU A 119 -0.42 7.91 -7.72
CA LEU A 119 -0.02 6.51 -7.52
C LEU A 119 -1.01 5.75 -6.63
N VAL A 120 -1.45 6.35 -5.53
CA VAL A 120 -2.43 5.73 -4.61
C VAL A 120 -3.78 5.52 -5.31
N LEU A 121 -4.25 6.51 -6.05
CA LEU A 121 -5.53 6.42 -6.76
C LEU A 121 -5.47 5.40 -7.90
N GLU A 122 -4.45 5.49 -8.76
CA GLU A 122 -4.24 4.58 -9.89
C GLU A 122 -4.09 3.13 -9.42
N SER A 123 -3.37 2.90 -8.32
CA SER A 123 -3.20 1.54 -7.79
C SER A 123 -4.50 0.95 -7.24
N MET A 124 -5.38 1.75 -6.61
CA MET A 124 -6.70 1.28 -6.20
C MET A 124 -7.54 0.84 -7.42
N TYR A 125 -7.55 1.65 -8.48
CA TYR A 125 -8.25 1.29 -9.72
C TYR A 125 -7.64 0.09 -10.42
N LEU A 126 -6.30 -0.05 -10.42
CA LEU A 126 -5.59 -1.19 -11.01
C LEU A 126 -5.98 -2.51 -10.31
N PHE A 127 -6.13 -2.48 -8.99
CA PHE A 127 -6.51 -3.67 -8.22
C PHE A 127 -7.98 -4.01 -8.42
N ALA A 128 -8.86 -3.01 -8.37
CA ALA A 128 -10.29 -3.21 -8.57
C ALA A 128 -10.63 -3.68 -10.00
N ASN A 129 -9.87 -3.19 -11.00
CA ASN A 129 -10.07 -3.56 -12.39
C ASN A 129 -9.15 -4.72 -12.82
N ALA A 130 -8.63 -5.49 -11.87
CA ALA A 130 -7.83 -6.68 -12.17
C ALA A 130 -8.66 -7.83 -12.77
N THR A 131 -9.98 -7.82 -12.54
CA THR A 131 -10.95 -8.81 -13.00
C THR A 131 -11.97 -8.16 -13.96
N ASP A 132 -13.17 -8.74 -14.10
CA ASP A 132 -14.21 -8.40 -15.08
C ASP A 132 -14.94 -7.07 -14.74
N GLY A 133 -14.15 -6.01 -14.52
CA GLY A 133 -14.59 -4.67 -14.15
C GLY A 133 -14.68 -4.45 -12.64
N ILE A 134 -14.95 -3.19 -12.26
CA ILE A 134 -15.04 -2.75 -10.86
C ILE A 134 -16.46 -2.98 -10.33
N SER A 135 -16.59 -3.73 -9.25
CA SER A 135 -17.86 -3.96 -8.56
C SER A 135 -18.36 -2.69 -7.84
N SER A 136 -19.63 -2.70 -7.44
CA SER A 136 -20.22 -1.59 -6.68
C SER A 136 -19.63 -1.46 -5.27
N ALA A 137 -19.19 -2.57 -4.66
CA ALA A 137 -18.54 -2.58 -3.35
C ALA A 137 -17.16 -1.93 -3.41
N GLU A 138 -16.38 -2.28 -4.44
CA GLU A 138 -15.05 -1.72 -4.70
C GLU A 138 -15.15 -0.23 -5.03
N GLN A 139 -16.04 0.16 -5.95
CA GLN A 139 -16.21 1.57 -6.31
C GLN A 139 -16.60 2.40 -5.08
N LYS A 140 -17.52 1.89 -4.24
CA LYS A 140 -17.89 2.58 -3.01
C LYS A 140 -16.70 2.75 -2.07
N LEU A 141 -15.85 1.73 -1.92
CA LEU A 141 -14.67 1.82 -1.07
C LEU A 141 -13.60 2.75 -1.65
N ILE A 142 -13.42 2.76 -2.97
CA ILE A 142 -12.57 3.74 -3.68
C ILE A 142 -13.06 5.15 -3.37
N ASP A 143 -14.35 5.43 -3.52
CA ASP A 143 -14.91 6.76 -3.26
C ASP A 143 -14.70 7.19 -1.79
N GLU A 144 -14.94 6.28 -0.85
CA GLU A 144 -14.70 6.50 0.58
C GLU A 144 -13.23 6.81 0.88
N LEU A 145 -12.30 6.02 0.34
CA LEU A 145 -10.86 6.19 0.54
C LEU A 145 -10.34 7.45 -0.14
N SER A 146 -10.76 7.73 -1.37
CA SER A 146 -10.43 8.95 -2.12
C SER A 146 -10.89 10.20 -1.40
N SER A 147 -12.09 10.19 -0.81
CA SER A 147 -12.54 11.29 0.04
C SER A 147 -11.72 11.38 1.33
N ARG A 148 -11.43 10.25 1.99
CA ARG A 148 -10.69 10.21 3.26
C ARG A 148 -9.24 10.69 3.12
N LEU A 149 -8.61 10.45 1.96
CA LEU A 149 -7.22 10.73 1.63
C LEU A 149 -7.06 11.99 0.74
N ASP A 150 -8.16 12.65 0.38
CA ASP A 150 -8.16 13.85 -0.46
C ASP A 150 -7.50 13.63 -1.85
N LEU A 151 -7.86 12.54 -2.54
CA LEU A 151 -7.20 12.13 -3.80
C LEU A 151 -7.75 12.80 -5.07
N ASN A 152 -8.91 13.47 -5.00
CA ASN A 152 -9.64 13.97 -6.18
C ASN A 152 -9.33 15.45 -6.53
N ASN A 153 -8.14 15.96 -6.19
CA ASN A 153 -7.77 17.37 -6.38
C ASN A 153 -6.71 17.56 -7.48
#